data_AF-A0A3E0E0B9-F1
#
_entry.id   AF-A0A3E0E0B9-F1
#
_cell.length_a   1.000
_cell.length_b   1.000
_cell.length_c   1.000
_cell.angle_alpha   90.00
_cell.angle_beta   90.00
_cell.angle_gamma   90.00
#
_symmetry.space_group_name_H-M   'P 1'
#
loop_
_entity.id
_entity.type
_entity.pdbx_description
1 polymer ?
#
loop_
_entity_poly.entity_id
_entity_poly.type
_entity_poly.pdbx_seq_one_letter_code
_entity_poly.pdbx_strand_id
1 'polypeptide(L)' 'MKTLLKIALFLLLPFIAKAQQSKLDSLRNILQTATTDSARHNASYNLYLYFIEANRDSALFYVEQRLTLAKKK' A
#
# COMPACT_ATOMS: atom_id res chain seq x y z
N MET A 1 -18.93 31.79 17.35
CA MET A 1 -19.12 30.76 16.29
C MET A 1 -17.80 30.29 15.66
N LYS A 2 -16.86 31.19 15.32
CA LYS A 2 -15.55 30.80 14.72
C LYS A 2 -14.73 29.82 15.57
N THR A 3 -14.78 29.92 16.90
CA THR A 3 -14.06 29.03 17.82
C THR A 3 -14.63 27.62 17.83
N LEU A 4 -15.96 27.48 17.80
CA LEU A 4 -16.65 26.19 17.73
C LEU A 4 -16.36 25.47 16.40
N LEU A 5 -16.30 26.22 15.30
CA LEU A 5 -15.92 25.68 13.99
C LEU A 5 -14.49 25.12 13.99
N LYS A 6 -13.55 25.83 14.63
CA LYS A 6 -12.16 25.35 14.78
C LYS A 6 -12.09 24.07 15.60
N ILE A 7 -12.84 23.99 16.71
CA ILE A 7 -12.89 22.80 17.57
C ILE A 7 -13.48 21.61 16.81
N ALA A 8 -14.57 21.81 16.06
CA ALA A 8 -15.14 20.78 15.20
C ALA A 8 -14.15 20.30 14.13
N LEU A 9 -13.39 21.21 13.52
CA LEU A 9 -12.34 20.86 12.55
C LEU A 9 -11.21 20.03 13.19
N PHE A 10 -10.75 20.39 14.40
CA PHE A 10 -9.73 19.63 15.12
C PHE A 10 -10.21 18.23 15.52
N LEU A 11 -11.50 18.07 15.82
CA LEU A 11 -12.13 16.77 16.09
C LEU A 11 -12.19 15.86 14.86
N LEU A 12 -12.18 16.42 13.64
CA LEU A 12 -12.26 15.65 12.39
C LEU A 12 -10.89 15.22 11.84
N LEU A 13 -9.79 15.85 12.26
CA LEU A 13 -8.42 15.48 11.84
C LEU A 13 -8.05 13.99 12.00
N PRO A 14 -8.34 13.30 13.11
CA PRO A 14 -7.94 11.90 13.27
C PRO A 14 -8.63 10.95 12.27
N PHE A 15 -9.81 11.31 11.79
CA PHE A 15 -10.52 10.52 10.77
C PHE A 15 -9.86 10.64 9.38
N ILE A 16 -9.25 11.79 9.09
CA ILE A 16 -8.55 12.02 7.82
C ILE A 16 -7.16 11.35 7.85
N ALA A 17 -6.49 11.34 9.00
CA ALA A 17 -5.16 10.73 9.14
C ALA A 17 -5.15 9.21 8.90
N LYS A 18 -6.24 8.49 9.25
CA LYS A 18 -6.34 7.04 9.02
C LYS A 18 -6.57 6.65 7.56
N ALA A 19 -6.96 7.59 6.70
CA ALA A 19 -7.15 7.34 5.27
C ALA A 19 -5.84 7.38 4.46
N GLN A 20 -4.71 7.75 5.07
CA GLN A 20 -3.45 7.92 4.36
C GLN A 20 -2.79 6.56 4.03
N GLN A 21 -3.13 6.01 2.86
CA GLN A 21 -2.56 4.77 2.31
C GLN A 21 -1.19 4.99 1.63
N SER A 22 -0.42 6.01 2.04
CA SER A 22 0.82 6.42 1.34
C SER A 22 1.83 5.28 1.14
N LYS A 23 1.90 4.32 2.06
CA LYS A 23 2.74 3.13 1.94
C LYS A 23 2.29 2.22 0.79
N LEU A 24 0.98 2.00 0.64
CA LEU A 24 0.42 1.16 -0.42
C LEU A 24 0.69 1.77 -1.80
N ASP A 25 0.44 3.07 -1.95
CA ASP A 25 0.66 3.78 -3.21
C ASP A 25 2.14 3.83 -3.58
N SER A 26 3.01 4.06 -2.59
CA SER A 26 4.47 4.00 -2.79
C SER A 26 4.92 2.62 -3.28
N LEU A 27 4.43 1.54 -2.66
CA LEU A 27 4.78 0.17 -3.07
C LEU A 27 4.30 -0.16 -4.48
N ARG A 28 3.09 0.28 -4.86
CA ARG A 28 2.57 0.13 -6.24
C ARG A 28 3.43 0.90 -7.24
N ASN A 29 3.82 2.13 -6.90
CA ASN A 29 4.70 2.94 -7.73
C ASN A 29 6.08 2.27 -7.91
N ILE A 30 6.68 1.74 -6.84
CA ILE A 30 7.94 1.00 -6.92
C ILE A 30 7.78 -0.21 -7.84
N LEU A 31 6.71 -0.99 -7.70
CA LEU A 31 6.47 -2.17 -8.52
C LEU A 31 6.35 -1.83 -10.03
N GLN A 32 5.77 -0.68 -10.35
CA GLN A 32 5.60 -0.18 -11.72
C GLN A 32 6.89 0.39 -12.31
N THR A 33 7.70 1.08 -11.50
CA THR A 33 8.86 1.86 -11.99
C THR A 33 10.21 1.17 -11.79
N ALA A 34 10.29 0.14 -10.96
CA ALA A 34 11.54 -0.55 -10.67
C ALA A 34 12.08 -1.30 -11.90
N THR A 35 13.36 -1.06 -12.20
CA THR A 35 14.09 -1.71 -13.30
C THR A 35 14.72 -3.05 -12.90
N THR A 36 14.88 -3.30 -11.60
CA THR A 36 15.50 -4.53 -11.09
C THR A 36 14.47 -5.52 -10.57
N ASP A 37 14.67 -6.80 -10.87
CA ASP A 37 13.79 -7.87 -10.38
C ASP A 37 13.76 -7.96 -8.85
N SER A 38 14.87 -7.63 -8.19
CA SER A 38 14.95 -7.58 -6.72
C SER A 38 14.01 -6.52 -6.12
N ALA A 39 13.99 -5.32 -6.69
CA ALA A 39 13.10 -4.25 -6.23
C ALA A 39 11.62 -4.60 -6.49
N ARG A 40 11.30 -5.17 -7.66
CA ARG A 40 9.94 -5.63 -7.99
C ARG A 40 9.48 -6.77 -7.08
N HIS A 41 10.38 -7.70 -6.77
CA HIS A 41 10.12 -8.79 -5.84
C HIS A 41 9.81 -8.26 -4.43
N ASN A 42 10.62 -7.33 -3.91
CA ASN A 42 10.42 -6.75 -2.59
C ASN A 42 9.14 -5.92 -2.52
N ALA A 43 8.82 -5.13 -3.54
CA ALA A 43 7.56 -4.38 -3.59
C ALA A 43 6.35 -5.31 -3.57
N SER A 44 6.37 -6.36 -4.40
CA SER A 44 5.31 -7.37 -4.46
C SER A 44 5.16 -8.13 -3.12
N TYR A 45 6.26 -8.41 -2.42
CA TYR A 45 6.21 -9.06 -1.10
C TYR A 45 5.55 -8.17 -0.04
N ASN A 46 5.90 -6.89 -0.01
CA ASN A 46 5.29 -5.96 0.92
C ASN A 46 3.80 -5.72 0.61
N LEU A 47 3.40 -5.72 -0.67
CA LEU A 47 2.00 -5.65 -1.08
C LEU A 47 1.23 -6.91 -0.67
N TYR A 48 1.82 -8.09 -0.86
CA TYR A 48 1.27 -9.35 -0.36
C TYR A 48 1.03 -9.29 1.15
N LEU A 49 2.03 -8.89 1.95
CA LEU A 49 1.90 -8.76 3.41
C LEU A 49 0.82 -7.75 3.82
N TYR A 50 0.65 -6.67 3.07
CA TYR A 50 -0.40 -5.69 3.34
C TYR A 50 -1.81 -6.28 3.15
N PHE A 51 -1.99 -7.14 2.16
CA PHE A 51 -3.30 -7.68 1.81
C PHE A 51 -3.62 -9.05 2.40
N ILE A 52 -2.63 -9.80 2.92
CA ILE A 52 -2.82 -11.19 3.34
C ILE A 52 -3.97 -11.38 4.36
N GLU A 53 -4.15 -10.43 5.28
CA GLU A 53 -5.20 -10.51 6.31
C GLU A 53 -6.53 -9.88 5.86
N ALA A 54 -6.49 -8.85 5.03
CA ALA A 54 -7.65 -8.02 4.70
C ALA A 54 -8.27 -8.30 3.33
N ASN A 55 -7.50 -8.80 2.36
CA ASN A 55 -7.93 -9.02 0.98
C ASN A 55 -7.10 -10.14 0.31
N ARG A 56 -7.56 -11.39 0.45
CA ARG A 56 -6.83 -12.57 -0.03
C ARG A 56 -6.62 -12.59 -1.53
N ASP A 57 -7.55 -12.06 -2.31
CA ASP A 57 -7.43 -12.02 -3.78
C ASP A 57 -6.30 -11.09 -4.20
N SER A 58 -6.21 -9.91 -3.57
CA SER A 58 -5.09 -8.99 -3.81
C SER A 58 -3.77 -9.60 -3.33
N ALA A 59 -3.76 -10.31 -2.21
CA ALA A 59 -2.58 -11.02 -1.73
C ALA A 59 -2.12 -12.08 -2.75
N LEU A 60 -3.05 -12.91 -3.25
CA LEU A 60 -2.78 -13.93 -4.27
C LEU A 60 -2.16 -13.31 -5.52
N PHE A 61 -2.76 -12.24 -6.04
CA PHE A 61 -2.24 -11.51 -7.21
C PHE A 61 -0.77 -11.09 -7.04
N TYR A 62 -0.40 -10.54 -5.88
CA TYR A 62 0.98 -10.13 -5.63
C TYR A 62 1.94 -11.30 -5.40
N VAL A 63 1.45 -12.43 -4.85
CA VAL A 63 2.27 -13.64 -4.72
C VAL A 63 2.56 -14.27 -6.10
N GLU A 64 1.60 -14.25 -7.02
CA GLU A 64 1.76 -14.74 -8.39
C GLU A 64 2.77 -13.89 -9.18
N GLN A 65 2.75 -12.57 -9.00
CA GLN A 65 3.79 -11.71 -9.56
C GLN A 65 5.18 -12.09 -9.05
N ARG A 66 5.32 -12.39 -7.76
CA ARG A 66 6.62 -12.84 -7.20
C ARG A 66 7.06 -14.16 -7.80
N LEU A 67 6.15 -15.13 -7.93
CA LEU A 67 6.45 -16.42 -8.54
C LEU A 67 6.92 -16.25 -9.99
N THR A 68 6.27 -15.36 -10.74
CA THR A 68 6.66 -15.04 -12.12
C THR A 68 8.07 -14.44 -12.19
N LEU A 69 8.42 -13.52 -11.29
CA LEU A 69 9.78 -12.97 -11.21
C LEU A 69 10.81 -14.04 -10.84
N ALA A 70 10.48 -14.92 -9.89
CA ALA A 70 11.38 -15.98 -9.45
C ALA A 70 11.67 -17.00 -10.56
N LYS A 71 10.70 -17.29 -11.43
CA LYS A 71 10.83 -18.21 -12.57
C LYS A 71 11.63 -17.66 -13.75
N LYS A 72 11.91 -16.35 -13.79
CA LYS A 72 12.71 -15.72 -14.86
C LYS A 72 14.22 -15.84 -14.62
N LYS A 73 14.63 -16.23 -13.42
CA LYS A 73 16.02 -16.57 -13.08
C LYS A 73 16.27 -18.04 -13.33
#